data_AF-A0A940ZES3-F1
#
_entry.id   AF-A0A940ZES3-F1
#
_cell.length_a   1.000
_cell.length_b   1.000
_cell.length_c   1.000
_cell.angle_alpha   90.00
_cell.angle_beta   90.00
_cell.angle_gamma   90.00
#
_symmetry.space_group_name_H-M   'P 1'
#
loop_
_entity.id
_entity.type
_entity.pdbx_description
1 polymer ?
#
loop_
_entity_poly.entity_id
_entity_poly.type
_entity_poly.pdbx_seq_one_letter_code
_entity_poly.pdbx_strand_id
1 'polypeptide(L)'
;MGKKGFTLLEILLALTIVSLLISILYATFHQSMAATAYVEKKTQFVQKGRLILERITGELNSAFIPHQPIPSSPFRYGMVGESSKTEDDFRDRLDFTFFAELQVEGSTGGSEILEAGYFLGREPGRKGLTLYRRQDRAIDGDLQKGGRSEAICNGVRSLKFIFFDSGGNPLQEWNSITGDFRNALPSRIEIRLKLEDPDGRVQSFRTQVSLPLGKGKK
;
A
#
# COMPACT_ATOMS: atom_id res chain seq x y z
N MET A 1 81.40 8.57 -4.28
CA MET A 1 80.11 8.39 -3.58
C MET A 1 79.25 7.43 -4.40
N GLY A 2 79.19 6.15 -4.01
CA GLY A 2 78.47 5.13 -4.79
C GLY A 2 76.97 5.21 -4.56
N LYS A 3 76.19 5.44 -5.62
CA LYS A 3 74.73 5.31 -5.58
C LYS A 3 74.40 3.82 -5.46
N LYS A 4 73.88 3.38 -4.32
CA LYS A 4 73.32 2.03 -4.18
C LYS A 4 71.96 2.01 -4.90
N GLY A 5 71.84 1.17 -5.93
CA GLY A 5 70.56 0.91 -6.60
C GLY A 5 69.69 -0.03 -5.77
N PHE A 6 68.38 0.02 -5.99
CA PHE A 6 67.41 -0.92 -5.39
C PHE A 6 67.75 -2.36 -5.76
N THR A 7 67.61 -3.27 -4.80
CA THR A 7 67.77 -4.71 -5.10
C THR A 7 66.52 -5.25 -5.80
N LEU A 8 66.67 -6.29 -6.62
CA LEU A 8 65.53 -6.98 -7.26
C LEU A 8 64.48 -7.44 -6.23
N LEU A 9 64.95 -7.91 -5.07
CA LEU A 9 64.11 -8.33 -3.95
C LEU A 9 63.24 -7.18 -3.42
N GLU A 10 63.80 -5.98 -3.35
CA GLU A 10 63.13 -4.79 -2.82
C GLU A 10 62.02 -4.29 -3.76
N ILE A 11 62.26 -4.36 -5.07
CA ILE A 11 61.24 -4.08 -6.10
C ILE A 11 60.11 -5.10 -6.02
N LEU A 12 60.44 -6.40 -5.87
CA LEU A 12 59.45 -7.47 -5.78
C LEU A 12 58.59 -7.33 -4.51
N LEU A 13 59.22 -7.00 -3.37
CA LEU A 13 58.52 -6.74 -2.13
C LEU A 13 57.59 -5.52 -2.25
N ALA A 14 58.07 -4.42 -2.83
CA ALA A 14 57.27 -3.22 -3.05
C ALA A 14 56.04 -3.51 -3.94
N LEU A 15 56.23 -4.23 -5.06
CA LEU A 15 55.13 -4.62 -5.94
C LEU A 15 54.13 -5.56 -5.25
N THR A 16 54.60 -6.46 -4.40
CA THR A 16 53.74 -7.36 -3.62
C THR A 16 52.87 -6.59 -2.64
N ILE A 17 53.45 -5.63 -1.91
CA ILE A 17 52.71 -4.78 -0.97
C ILE A 17 51.69 -3.92 -1.74
N VAL A 18 52.07 -3.31 -2.86
CA VAL A 18 51.15 -2.51 -3.68
C VAL A 18 49.99 -3.35 -4.22
N SER A 19 50.27 -4.54 -4.74
CA SER A 19 49.24 -5.48 -5.20
C SER A 19 48.25 -5.85 -4.09
N LEU A 20 48.77 -6.14 -2.89
CA LEU A 20 47.95 -6.45 -1.72
C LEU A 20 47.07 -5.25 -1.31
N LEU A 21 47.64 -4.04 -1.30
CA LEU A 21 46.90 -2.82 -0.99
C LEU A 21 45.79 -2.55 -2.01
N ILE A 22 46.08 -2.67 -3.31
CA ILE A 22 45.09 -2.50 -4.39
C ILE A 22 43.97 -3.54 -4.23
N SER A 23 44.31 -4.79 -3.90
CA SER A 23 43.33 -5.86 -3.71
C SER A 23 42.38 -5.58 -2.53
N ILE A 24 42.91 -5.12 -1.40
CA ILE A 24 42.11 -4.75 -0.22
C ILE A 24 41.21 -3.55 -0.53
N LEU A 25 41.74 -2.53 -1.21
CA LEU A 25 40.97 -1.35 -1.62
C LEU A 25 39.83 -1.75 -2.57
N TYR A 26 40.13 -2.60 -3.55
CA TYR A 26 39.15 -3.10 -4.50
C TYR A 26 38.05 -3.91 -3.80
N ALA A 27 38.42 -4.84 -2.91
CA ALA A 27 37.46 -5.62 -2.13
C ALA A 27 36.55 -4.74 -1.26
N THR A 28 37.15 -3.76 -0.57
CA THR A 28 36.41 -2.81 0.28
C THR A 28 35.43 -1.97 -0.54
N PHE A 29 35.86 -1.49 -1.71
CA PHE A 29 35.01 -0.72 -2.62
C PHE A 29 33.82 -1.54 -3.14
N HIS A 30 34.06 -2.77 -3.59
CA HIS A 30 33.00 -3.66 -4.04
C HIS A 30 32.02 -4.02 -2.92
N GLN A 31 32.51 -4.26 -1.72
CA GLN A 31 31.68 -4.55 -0.57
C GLN A 31 30.81 -3.34 -0.18
N SER A 32 31.37 -2.13 -0.25
CA SER A 32 30.63 -0.88 -0.02
C SER A 32 29.51 -0.70 -1.05
N MET A 33 29.80 -0.91 -2.35
CA MET A 33 28.77 -0.84 -3.40
C MET A 33 27.65 -1.86 -3.20
N ALA A 34 27.99 -3.11 -2.88
CA ALA A 34 27.00 -4.15 -2.63
C ALA A 34 26.11 -3.82 -1.40
N ALA A 35 26.71 -3.28 -0.34
CA ALA A 35 25.98 -2.83 0.84
C ALA A 35 25.01 -1.68 0.50
N THR A 36 25.45 -0.68 -0.25
CA THR A 36 24.60 0.44 -0.69
C THR A 36 23.41 -0.06 -1.52
N ALA A 37 23.66 -0.92 -2.52
CA ALA A 37 22.60 -1.47 -3.37
C ALA A 37 21.56 -2.28 -2.57
N TYR A 38 22.00 -3.01 -1.54
CA TYR A 38 21.11 -3.75 -0.66
C TYR A 38 20.24 -2.80 0.20
N VAL A 39 20.83 -1.75 0.75
CA VAL A 39 20.11 -0.73 1.54
C VAL A 39 19.09 0.01 0.67
N GLU A 40 19.44 0.35 -0.57
CA GLU A 40 18.53 0.99 -1.52
C GLU A 40 17.31 0.13 -1.83
N LYS A 41 17.50 -1.16 -2.18
CA LYS A 41 16.40 -2.10 -2.42
C LYS A 41 15.46 -2.20 -1.23
N LYS A 42 16.03 -2.33 -0.02
CA LYS A 42 15.24 -2.39 1.22
C LYS A 42 14.46 -1.09 1.45
N THR A 43 15.07 0.05 1.18
CA THR A 43 14.42 1.37 1.34
C THR A 43 13.26 1.53 0.37
N GLN A 44 13.44 1.18 -0.91
CA GLN A 44 12.38 1.22 -1.92
C GLN A 44 11.20 0.33 -1.53
N PHE A 45 11.46 -0.86 -0.99
CA PHE A 45 10.40 -1.77 -0.55
C PHE A 45 9.58 -1.20 0.62
N VAL A 46 10.24 -0.58 1.61
CA VAL A 46 9.55 0.09 2.72
C VAL A 46 8.72 1.28 2.23
N GLN A 47 9.29 2.10 1.34
CA GLN A 47 8.59 3.23 0.74
C GLN A 47 7.35 2.78 -0.02
N LYS A 48 7.44 1.68 -0.78
CA LYS A 48 6.30 1.10 -1.49
C LYS A 48 5.14 0.77 -0.55
N GLY A 49 5.42 0.09 0.57
CA GLY A 49 4.40 -0.23 1.56
C GLY A 49 3.74 1.01 2.17
N ARG A 50 4.52 2.08 2.43
CA ARG A 50 4.00 3.36 2.94
C ARG A 50 3.11 4.07 1.92
N LEU A 51 3.54 4.19 0.67
CA LEU A 51 2.78 4.84 -0.39
C LEU A 51 1.42 4.16 -0.64
N ILE A 52 1.38 2.83 -0.56
CA ILE A 52 0.11 2.08 -0.66
C ILE A 52 -0.84 2.47 0.47
N LEU A 53 -0.36 2.47 1.72
CA LEU A 53 -1.18 2.83 2.88
C LEU A 53 -1.60 4.30 2.84
N GLU A 54 -0.73 5.21 2.41
CA GLU A 54 -1.03 6.63 2.23
C GLU A 54 -2.13 6.84 1.19
N ARG A 55 -2.08 6.14 0.04
CA ARG A 55 -3.14 6.20 -0.98
C ARG A 55 -4.49 5.74 -0.44
N ILE A 56 -4.54 4.55 0.18
CA ILE A 56 -5.79 4.01 0.76
C ILE A 56 -6.33 4.95 1.84
N THR A 57 -5.46 5.44 2.71
CA THR A 57 -5.83 6.37 3.79
C THR A 57 -6.35 7.70 3.25
N GLY A 58 -5.74 8.23 2.19
CA GLY A 58 -6.18 9.46 1.53
C GLY A 58 -7.61 9.35 1.00
N GLU A 59 -7.95 8.24 0.36
CA GLU A 59 -9.31 8.00 -0.15
C GLU A 59 -10.30 7.76 1.00
N LEU A 60 -9.90 7.03 2.05
CA LEU A 60 -10.75 6.79 3.23
C LEU A 60 -11.03 8.03 4.06
N ASN A 61 -10.11 9.00 4.11
CA ASN A 61 -10.37 10.29 4.76
C ASN A 61 -11.51 11.07 4.10
N SER A 62 -11.74 10.81 2.80
CA SER A 62 -12.82 11.41 2.01
C SER A 62 -14.01 10.48 1.85
N ALA A 63 -14.09 9.38 2.62
CA ALA A 63 -15.21 8.46 2.59
C ALA A 63 -16.53 9.18 2.93
N PHE A 64 -17.57 8.88 2.17
CA PHE A 64 -18.85 9.58 2.25
C PHE A 64 -20.04 8.63 2.19
N ILE A 65 -21.01 8.87 3.07
CA ILE A 65 -22.36 8.29 3.02
C ILE A 65 -23.35 9.43 3.31
N PRO A 66 -24.43 9.58 2.53
CA PRO A 66 -25.44 10.60 2.78
C PRO A 66 -26.18 10.30 4.09
N HIS A 67 -26.48 11.35 4.86
CA HIS A 67 -27.15 11.22 6.15
C HIS A 67 -28.60 10.69 6.04
N GLN A 68 -29.28 11.03 4.94
CA GLN A 68 -30.62 10.53 4.63
C GLN A 68 -30.58 9.82 3.27
N PRO A 69 -31.25 8.67 3.13
CA PRO A 69 -31.42 8.04 1.83
C PRO A 69 -32.06 9.05 0.87
N ILE A 70 -31.43 9.31 -0.26
CA ILE A 70 -31.97 10.20 -1.27
C ILE A 70 -33.11 9.45 -1.97
N PRO A 71 -34.38 9.85 -1.81
CA PRO A 71 -35.50 9.14 -2.44
C PRO A 71 -35.35 9.16 -3.96
N SER A 72 -35.61 8.03 -4.62
CA SER A 72 -35.53 7.89 -6.08
C SER A 72 -34.13 8.06 -6.69
N SER A 73 -33.08 8.08 -5.86
CA SER A 73 -31.70 8.00 -6.33
C SER A 73 -31.42 6.61 -6.89
N PRO A 74 -30.97 6.46 -8.16
CA PRO A 74 -30.45 5.18 -8.65
C PRO A 74 -29.12 4.82 -7.98
N PHE A 75 -28.49 5.79 -7.28
CA PHE A 75 -27.16 5.68 -6.69
C PHE A 75 -27.20 5.01 -5.32
N ARG A 76 -26.31 4.02 -5.11
CA ARG A 76 -26.10 3.37 -3.81
C ARG A 76 -24.78 3.82 -3.18
N TYR A 77 -24.87 4.68 -2.18
CA TYR A 77 -23.73 5.13 -1.39
C TYR A 77 -23.48 4.17 -0.22
N GLY A 78 -22.22 3.90 0.10
CA GLY A 78 -21.92 3.04 1.23
C GLY A 78 -20.46 2.69 1.42
N MET A 79 -20.26 1.77 2.36
CA MET A 79 -19.01 1.10 2.68
C MET A 79 -19.32 -0.35 3.03
N VAL A 80 -18.68 -1.26 2.32
CA VAL A 80 -18.76 -2.71 2.54
C VAL A 80 -17.35 -3.25 2.70
N GLY A 81 -17.08 -3.78 3.88
CA GLY A 81 -15.86 -4.48 4.22
C GLY A 81 -16.15 -5.95 4.47
N GLU A 82 -15.53 -6.82 3.68
CA GLU A 82 -15.68 -8.26 3.76
C GLU A 82 -14.34 -8.89 4.14
N SER A 83 -14.37 -9.81 5.10
CA SER A 83 -13.16 -10.53 5.50
C SER A 83 -13.13 -11.91 4.86
N SER A 84 -11.98 -12.26 4.29
CA SER A 84 -11.73 -13.59 3.76
C SER A 84 -10.37 -14.05 4.23
N LYS A 85 -10.35 -15.11 5.05
CA LYS A 85 -9.11 -15.69 5.58
C LYS A 85 -8.73 -16.94 4.79
N THR A 86 -7.46 -17.05 4.43
CA THR A 86 -6.87 -18.27 3.84
C THR A 86 -5.64 -18.65 4.66
N GLU A 87 -5.69 -19.80 5.32
CA GLU A 87 -4.67 -20.22 6.30
C GLU A 87 -4.43 -19.15 7.37
N ASP A 88 -3.26 -18.50 7.40
CA ASP A 88 -2.92 -17.44 8.35
C ASP A 88 -3.00 -16.02 7.74
N ASP A 89 -3.29 -15.90 6.45
CA ASP A 89 -3.29 -14.64 5.73
C ASP A 89 -4.72 -14.20 5.34
N PHE A 90 -4.94 -12.89 5.41
CA PHE A 90 -6.21 -12.25 5.07
C PHE A 90 -6.19 -11.73 3.64
N ARG A 91 -7.33 -11.83 2.96
CA ARG A 91 -7.62 -11.35 1.61
C ARG A 91 -8.89 -10.51 1.62
N ASP A 92 -8.95 -9.60 2.59
CA ASP A 92 -10.13 -8.78 2.80
C ASP A 92 -10.39 -7.89 1.58
N ARG A 93 -11.66 -7.52 1.42
CA ARG A 93 -12.14 -6.62 0.39
C ARG A 93 -12.83 -5.43 1.04
N LEU A 94 -12.58 -4.24 0.52
CA LEU A 94 -13.23 -3.02 0.99
C LEU A 94 -13.68 -2.20 -0.22
N ASP A 95 -14.98 -1.99 -0.34
CA ASP A 95 -15.59 -1.08 -1.32
C ASP A 95 -16.30 0.06 -0.60
N PHE A 96 -16.14 1.29 -1.08
CA PHE A 96 -16.74 2.46 -0.45
C PHE A 96 -16.88 3.63 -1.42
N THR A 97 -17.81 4.54 -1.11
CA THR A 97 -17.94 5.83 -1.78
C THR A 97 -17.07 6.90 -1.13
N PHE A 98 -16.43 7.73 -1.94
CA PHE A 98 -15.57 8.83 -1.47
C PHE A 98 -15.64 10.05 -2.38
N PHE A 99 -15.31 11.23 -1.84
CA PHE A 99 -15.15 12.45 -2.63
C PHE A 99 -13.78 12.48 -3.31
N ALA A 100 -13.78 12.58 -4.64
CA ALA A 100 -12.59 12.86 -5.43
C ALA A 100 -12.61 14.31 -5.90
N GLU A 101 -11.46 14.98 -5.77
CA GLU A 101 -11.27 16.33 -6.32
C GLU A 101 -10.91 16.23 -7.80
N LEU A 102 -11.72 16.86 -8.65
CA LEU A 102 -11.49 16.89 -10.10
C LEU A 102 -10.61 18.09 -10.43
N GLN A 103 -9.34 17.84 -10.74
CA GLN A 103 -8.47 18.84 -11.32
C GLN A 103 -8.68 18.82 -12.84
N VAL A 104 -9.59 19.66 -13.32
CA VAL A 104 -9.80 19.89 -14.75
C VAL A 104 -9.11 21.21 -15.10
N GLU A 105 -8.14 21.17 -16.00
CA GLU A 105 -7.48 22.37 -16.51
C GLU A 105 -8.54 23.32 -17.10
N GLY A 106 -8.67 24.51 -16.50
CA GLY A 106 -9.56 25.57 -16.99
C GLY A 106 -10.97 25.64 -16.36
N SER A 107 -11.32 24.78 -15.40
CA SER A 107 -12.57 24.93 -14.63
C SER A 107 -12.34 24.92 -13.13
N THR A 108 -13.08 25.76 -12.39
CA THR A 108 -13.12 25.76 -10.93
C THR A 108 -13.52 24.37 -10.43
N GLY A 109 -12.70 23.79 -9.54
CA GLY A 109 -12.74 22.39 -9.13
C GLY A 109 -14.15 21.84 -8.85
N GLY A 110 -14.51 20.79 -9.59
CA GLY A 110 -15.66 19.96 -9.26
C GLY A 110 -15.26 18.87 -8.27
N SER A 111 -16.11 18.57 -7.29
CA SER A 111 -15.98 17.34 -6.50
C SER A 111 -16.95 16.30 -7.05
N GLU A 112 -16.43 15.13 -7.42
CA GLU A 112 -17.23 14.00 -7.88
C GLU A 112 -17.23 12.92 -6.78
N ILE A 113 -18.38 12.30 -6.53
CA ILE A 113 -18.42 11.11 -5.67
C ILE A 113 -18.09 9.91 -6.56
N LEU A 114 -17.08 9.16 -6.17
CA LEU A 114 -16.63 7.96 -6.85
C LEU A 114 -16.76 6.76 -5.92
N GLU A 115 -16.73 5.57 -6.52
CA GLU A 115 -16.55 4.32 -5.80
C GLU A 115 -15.10 3.87 -5.89
N ALA A 116 -14.54 3.42 -4.77
CA ALA A 116 -13.27 2.73 -4.72
C ALA A 116 -13.46 1.31 -4.19
N GLY A 117 -12.67 0.37 -4.70
CA GLY A 117 -12.60 -1.01 -4.19
C GLY A 117 -11.15 -1.46 -4.03
N TYR A 118 -10.77 -1.99 -2.87
CA TYR A 118 -9.46 -2.59 -2.63
C TYR A 118 -9.59 -4.07 -2.31
N PHE A 119 -8.87 -4.90 -3.07
CA PHE A 119 -8.91 -6.35 -2.91
C PHE A 119 -7.64 -7.00 -3.46
N LEU A 120 -7.41 -8.26 -3.05
CA LEU A 120 -6.33 -9.07 -3.59
C LEU A 120 -6.82 -9.97 -4.72
N GLY A 121 -6.10 -9.96 -5.84
CA GLY A 121 -6.37 -10.81 -7.00
C GLY A 121 -5.11 -11.56 -7.46
N ARG A 122 -5.30 -12.54 -8.33
CA ARG A 122 -4.19 -13.21 -9.03
C ARG A 122 -4.08 -12.65 -10.45
N GLU A 123 -2.87 -12.29 -10.84
CA GLU A 123 -2.59 -11.88 -12.21
C GLU A 123 -2.12 -13.10 -13.03
N PRO A 124 -2.67 -13.34 -14.23
CA PRO A 124 -2.22 -14.43 -15.08
C PRO A 124 -0.72 -14.37 -15.35
N GLY A 125 -0.01 -15.49 -15.16
CA GLY A 125 1.43 -15.58 -15.42
C GLY A 125 2.34 -15.01 -14.32
N ARG A 126 1.80 -14.45 -13.23
CA ARG A 126 2.59 -14.03 -12.05
C ARG A 126 2.36 -14.94 -10.85
N LYS A 127 3.42 -15.16 -10.07
CA LYS A 127 3.35 -15.82 -8.77
C LYS A 127 2.95 -14.80 -7.70
N GLY A 128 2.11 -15.22 -6.76
CA GLY A 128 1.65 -14.40 -5.63
C GLY A 128 0.33 -13.68 -5.89
N LEU A 129 -0.03 -12.79 -4.97
CA LEU A 129 -1.21 -11.94 -5.09
C LEU A 129 -0.80 -10.50 -5.42
N THR A 130 -1.73 -9.82 -6.08
CA THR A 130 -1.63 -8.42 -6.46
C THR A 130 -2.74 -7.66 -5.76
N LEU A 131 -2.39 -6.55 -5.12
CA LEU A 131 -3.37 -5.57 -4.64
C LEU A 131 -3.91 -4.80 -5.84
N TYR A 132 -5.22 -4.85 -6.00
CA TYR A 132 -5.95 -4.08 -6.99
C TYR A 132 -6.69 -2.93 -6.32
N ARG A 133 -6.82 -1.84 -7.08
CA ARG A 133 -7.75 -0.74 -6.80
C ARG A 133 -8.76 -0.64 -7.93
N ARG A 134 -10.03 -0.93 -7.64
CA ARG A 134 -11.16 -0.62 -8.51
C ARG A 134 -11.56 0.85 -8.32
N GLN A 135 -11.92 1.51 -9.40
CA GLN A 135 -12.62 2.78 -9.37
C GLN A 135 -13.78 2.78 -10.35
N ASP A 136 -14.94 3.25 -9.91
CA ASP A 136 -16.10 3.53 -10.77
C ASP A 136 -16.57 4.98 -10.65
N ARG A 137 -16.99 5.56 -11.77
CA ARG A 137 -17.64 6.88 -11.87
C ARG A 137 -19.16 6.75 -11.95
N ALA A 138 -19.65 5.63 -12.46
CA ALA A 138 -21.06 5.32 -12.42
C ALA A 138 -21.35 4.72 -11.05
N ILE A 139 -21.96 5.50 -10.16
CA ILE A 139 -22.56 4.93 -8.94
C ILE A 139 -23.78 4.13 -9.41
N ASP A 140 -23.55 2.95 -9.95
CA ASP A 140 -24.64 2.04 -10.27
C ASP A 140 -25.25 1.50 -8.97
N GLY A 141 -26.27 0.67 -9.06
CA GLY A 141 -26.92 0.13 -7.86
C GLY A 141 -26.03 -0.82 -7.04
N ASP A 142 -24.81 -1.15 -7.49
CA ASP A 142 -23.93 -2.20 -6.97
C ASP A 142 -22.50 -1.68 -6.69
N LEU A 143 -22.31 -1.22 -5.45
CA LEU A 143 -21.05 -0.72 -4.89
C LEU A 143 -19.85 -1.67 -5.07
N GLN A 144 -20.04 -2.95 -5.37
CA GLN A 144 -18.95 -3.93 -5.48
C GLN A 144 -18.65 -4.36 -6.93
N LYS A 145 -19.31 -3.80 -7.94
CA LYS A 145 -19.11 -4.20 -9.35
C LYS A 145 -18.78 -3.00 -10.24
N GLY A 146 -18.66 -3.24 -11.54
CA GLY A 146 -18.33 -2.20 -12.50
C GLY A 146 -16.90 -1.66 -12.40
N GLY A 147 -16.72 -0.45 -12.91
CA GLY A 147 -15.48 0.30 -12.85
C GLY A 147 -14.29 -0.30 -13.59
N ARG A 148 -13.12 0.29 -13.34
CA ARG A 148 -11.81 -0.17 -13.84
C ARG A 148 -10.93 -0.54 -12.67
N SER A 149 -10.27 -1.71 -12.76
CA SER A 149 -9.32 -2.18 -11.75
C SER A 149 -7.87 -1.94 -12.20
N GLU A 150 -7.10 -1.26 -11.36
CA GLU A 150 -5.67 -0.99 -11.54
C GLU A 150 -4.85 -1.89 -10.59
N ALA A 151 -3.79 -2.52 -11.10
CA ALA A 151 -2.84 -3.24 -10.27
C ALA A 151 -1.92 -2.24 -9.54
N ILE A 152 -1.98 -2.21 -8.20
CA ILE A 152 -1.18 -1.29 -7.37
C ILE A 152 0.16 -1.91 -7.00
N CYS A 153 0.14 -3.15 -6.54
CA CYS A 153 1.33 -3.78 -5.99
C CYS A 153 1.25 -5.30 -6.09
N ASN A 154 2.26 -5.92 -6.70
CA ASN A 154 2.48 -7.37 -6.63
C ASN A 154 3.21 -7.76 -5.35
N GLY A 155 3.21 -9.06 -5.04
CA GLY A 155 3.92 -9.60 -3.87
C GLY A 155 3.18 -9.27 -2.58
N VAL A 156 1.85 -9.20 -2.62
CA VAL A 156 1.04 -8.97 -1.42
C VAL A 156 0.72 -10.32 -0.82
N ARG A 157 1.12 -10.52 0.44
CA ARG A 157 0.84 -11.76 1.16
C ARG A 157 -0.50 -11.69 1.88
N SER A 158 -0.81 -10.53 2.49
CA SER A 158 -2.05 -10.34 3.22
C SER A 158 -2.50 -8.88 3.21
N LEU A 159 -3.81 -8.69 3.10
CA LEU A 159 -4.52 -7.43 3.29
C LEU A 159 -5.65 -7.65 4.29
N LYS A 160 -5.67 -6.85 5.35
CA LYS A 160 -6.69 -6.91 6.39
C LYS A 160 -7.24 -5.54 6.71
N PHE A 161 -8.56 -5.46 6.85
CA PHE A 161 -9.27 -4.30 7.37
C PHE A 161 -9.92 -4.66 8.71
N ILE A 162 -9.80 -3.76 9.70
CA ILE A 162 -10.51 -3.88 10.98
C ILE A 162 -11.27 -2.59 11.19
N PHE A 163 -12.57 -2.72 11.33
CA PHE A 163 -13.51 -1.61 11.49
C PHE A 163 -13.75 -1.38 12.98
N PHE A 164 -13.94 -0.13 13.38
CA PHE A 164 -14.30 0.22 14.76
C PHE A 164 -15.66 0.90 14.75
N ASP A 165 -16.58 0.41 15.57
CA ASP A 165 -17.87 1.07 15.76
C ASP A 165 -17.73 2.40 16.54
N SER A 166 -18.85 3.06 16.85
CA SER A 166 -18.87 4.31 17.63
C SER A 166 -18.44 4.11 19.10
N GLY A 167 -18.54 2.89 19.62
CA GLY A 167 -18.05 2.51 20.96
C GLY A 167 -16.57 2.11 20.98
N GLY A 168 -15.93 1.99 19.81
CA GLY A 168 -14.54 1.54 19.69
C GLY A 168 -14.36 0.02 19.69
N ASN A 169 -15.44 -0.76 19.49
CA ASN A 169 -15.34 -2.22 19.38
C ASN A 169 -14.81 -2.61 17.99
N PRO A 170 -13.83 -3.52 17.90
CA PRO A 170 -13.29 -3.98 16.63
C PRO A 170 -14.20 -5.01 15.96
N LEU A 171 -14.43 -4.83 14.66
CA LEU A 171 -15.25 -5.66 13.79
C LEU A 171 -14.41 -6.09 12.58
N GLN A 172 -14.58 -7.33 12.13
CA GLN A 172 -13.87 -7.85 10.93
C GLN A 172 -14.59 -7.46 9.63
N GLU A 173 -15.87 -7.16 9.73
CA GLU A 173 -16.72 -6.83 8.60
C GLU A 173 -17.48 -5.54 8.90
N TRP A 174 -17.86 -4.83 7.85
CA TRP A 174 -18.70 -3.66 7.96
C TRP A 174 -19.65 -3.62 6.77
N ASN A 175 -20.91 -3.27 7.00
CA ASN A 175 -21.86 -3.10 5.91
C ASN A 175 -22.78 -1.91 6.24
N SER A 176 -22.61 -0.83 5.48
CA SER A 176 -23.44 0.36 5.65
C SER A 176 -24.72 0.33 4.81
N ILE A 177 -24.94 -0.72 4.02
CA ILE A 177 -26.09 -0.87 3.12
C ILE A 177 -27.19 -1.68 3.83
N THR A 178 -26.79 -2.73 4.55
CA THR A 178 -27.68 -3.67 5.25
C THR A 178 -27.14 -4.01 6.63
N GLY A 179 -28.03 -4.45 7.53
CA GLY A 179 -27.65 -4.87 8.89
C GLY A 179 -27.58 -3.70 9.88
N ASP A 180 -26.88 -3.93 11.00
CA ASP A 180 -26.89 -3.05 12.17
C ASP A 180 -26.19 -1.70 11.96
N PHE A 181 -25.31 -1.63 10.95
CA PHE A 181 -24.52 -0.42 10.64
C PHE A 181 -25.05 0.34 9.42
N ARG A 182 -26.32 0.11 9.05
CA ARG A 182 -26.95 0.78 7.91
C ARG A 182 -26.84 2.31 8.01
N ASN A 183 -26.44 2.94 6.91
CA ASN A 183 -26.18 4.39 6.77
C ASN A 183 -25.13 4.94 7.76
N ALA A 184 -24.24 4.09 8.28
CA ALA A 184 -23.17 4.50 9.16
C ALA A 184 -21.80 4.14 8.60
N LEU A 185 -20.84 5.04 8.77
CA LEU A 185 -19.42 4.75 8.61
C LEU A 185 -18.83 4.26 9.94
N PRO A 186 -17.80 3.40 9.90
CA PRO A 186 -17.03 3.09 11.09
C PRO A 186 -16.35 4.36 11.62
N SER A 187 -16.12 4.45 12.93
CA SER A 187 -15.40 5.59 13.53
C SER A 187 -13.92 5.61 13.11
N ARG A 188 -13.35 4.42 12.89
CA ARG A 188 -11.96 4.22 12.50
C ARG A 188 -11.82 2.92 11.72
N ILE A 189 -10.87 2.90 10.77
CA ILE A 189 -10.44 1.68 10.08
C ILE A 189 -8.95 1.50 10.33
N GLU A 190 -8.58 0.30 10.74
CA GLU A 190 -7.19 -0.14 10.75
C GLU A 190 -6.90 -1.01 9.54
N ILE A 191 -5.80 -0.68 8.86
CA ILE A 191 -5.34 -1.39 7.67
C ILE A 191 -4.05 -2.13 8.05
N ARG A 192 -3.99 -3.43 7.79
CA ARG A 192 -2.76 -4.22 7.89
C ARG A 192 -2.41 -4.78 6.52
N LEU A 193 -1.18 -4.53 6.08
CA LEU A 193 -0.65 -4.97 4.80
C LEU A 193 0.62 -5.78 5.04
N LYS A 194 0.70 -6.98 4.50
CA LYS A 194 1.95 -7.76 4.45
C LYS A 194 2.44 -7.82 3.01
N LEU A 195 3.64 -7.31 2.76
CA LEU A 195 4.32 -7.43 1.47
C LEU A 195 5.43 -8.46 1.57
N GLU A 196 5.67 -9.18 0.49
CA GLU A 196 6.77 -10.12 0.31
C GLU A 196 7.73 -9.56 -0.75
N ASP A 197 9.01 -9.47 -0.41
CA ASP A 197 10.06 -9.06 -1.35
C ASP A 197 10.47 -10.22 -2.27
N PRO A 198 11.25 -9.96 -3.35
CA PRO A 198 11.72 -11.03 -4.24
C PRO A 198 12.60 -12.10 -3.57
N ASP A 199 13.16 -11.81 -2.40
CA ASP A 199 13.97 -12.75 -1.60
C ASP A 199 13.09 -13.59 -0.64
N GLY A 200 11.76 -13.44 -0.70
CA GLY A 200 10.78 -14.16 0.12
C GLY A 200 10.59 -13.59 1.53
N ARG A 201 11.16 -12.42 1.83
CA ARG A 201 11.04 -11.80 3.15
C ARG A 201 9.74 -11.02 3.23
N VAL A 202 9.00 -11.27 4.31
CA VAL A 202 7.73 -10.61 4.56
C VAL A 202 7.91 -9.42 5.49
N GLN A 203 7.42 -8.25 5.08
CA GLN A 203 7.33 -7.07 5.92
C GLN A 203 5.88 -6.67 6.14
N SER A 204 5.56 -6.35 7.40
CA SER A 204 4.23 -5.91 7.80
C SER A 204 4.18 -4.38 7.94
N PHE A 205 3.11 -3.81 7.43
CA PHE A 205 2.76 -2.39 7.53
C PHE A 205 1.38 -2.28 8.18
N ARG A 206 1.20 -1.24 8.98
CA ARG A 206 -0.06 -0.97 9.67
C ARG A 206 -0.29 0.53 9.71
N THR A 207 -1.52 0.94 9.45
CA THR A 207 -1.98 2.32 9.68
C THR A 207 -3.41 2.30 10.21
N GLN A 208 -3.85 3.44 10.75
CA GLN A 208 -5.22 3.66 11.16
C GLN A 208 -5.70 4.99 10.58
N VAL A 209 -6.94 5.00 10.11
CA VAL A 209 -7.62 6.19 9.60
C VAL A 209 -8.90 6.41 10.40
N SER A 210 -9.07 7.61 10.92
CA SER A 210 -10.32 8.03 11.56
C SER A 210 -11.23 8.59 10.47
N LEU A 211 -12.45 8.08 10.36
CA LEU A 211 -13.37 8.56 9.34
C LEU A 211 -14.16 9.75 9.90
N PRO A 212 -14.50 10.73 9.05
CA PRO A 212 -15.37 11.81 9.48
C PRO A 212 -16.71 11.21 9.92
N LEU A 213 -17.05 11.37 11.20
CA LEU A 213 -18.34 10.98 11.72
C LEU A 213 -19.40 11.75 10.93
N GLY A 214 -20.20 11.04 10.15
CA GLY A 214 -21.53 11.50 9.77
C GLY A 214 -22.34 11.63 11.05
N LYS A 215 -22.16 12.74 11.79
CA LYS A 215 -22.91 13.02 13.01
C LYS A 215 -24.37 13.15 12.62
N GLY A 216 -25.13 12.06 12.73
CA GLY A 216 -26.55 12.16 13.01
C GLY A 216 -26.69 12.86 14.35
N LYS A 217 -26.97 14.16 14.31
CA LYS A 217 -27.57 14.80 15.48
C LYS A 217 -28.90 14.08 15.71
N LYS A 218 -29.04 13.50 16.90
CA LYS A 218 -30.33 13.12 17.46
C LYS A 218 -31.28 14.32 17.44
#